data_AF-A0A9E6W1V6-F1
#
_entry.id   AF-A0A9E6W1V6-F1
#
_cell.length_a   1.000
_cell.length_b   1.000
_cell.length_c   1.000
_cell.angle_alpha   90.00
_cell.angle_beta   90.00
_cell.angle_gamma   90.00
#
_symmetry.space_group_name_H-M   'P 1'
#
loop_
_entity.id
_entity.type
_entity.pdbx_description
1 polymer ?
#
loop_
_entity_poly.entity_id
_entity_poly.type
_entity_poly.pdbx_seq_one_letter_code
_entity_poly.pdbx_strand_id
1 'polypeptide(L)'
;MLQEIGEDIWIAEGEIVNFFGFPYPTRAVLVRLDDGGLWVWSPVALSEELRAEIARIGPPRHLVSPNKIHHLYLKDWKAAYPEALLWGPQSTIDKRR
;
A
#
# COMPACT_ATOMS: atom_id res chain seq x y z
N MET A 1 6.13 8.75 6.41
CA MET A 1 7.58 8.68 6.22
C MET A 1 7.97 7.22 6.05
N LEU A 2 8.78 6.92 5.05
CA LEU A 2 9.23 5.60 4.67
C LEU A 2 10.51 5.24 5.45
N GLN A 3 10.45 4.19 6.26
CA GLN A 3 11.57 3.72 7.09
C GLN A 3 12.07 2.37 6.59
N GLU A 4 13.36 2.26 6.34
CA GLU A 4 14.01 0.98 6.04
C GLU A 4 14.16 0.14 7.31
N ILE A 5 13.75 -1.13 7.23
CA ILE A 5 13.82 -2.08 8.36
C ILE A 5 14.65 -3.33 8.04
N GLY A 6 15.09 -3.45 6.78
CA GLY A 6 15.94 -4.52 6.28
C GLY A 6 16.31 -4.22 4.83
N GLU A 7 17.26 -4.98 4.29
CA GLU A 7 17.62 -4.88 2.87
C GLU A 7 16.36 -5.05 2.03
N ASP A 8 16.05 -4.01 1.27
CA ASP A 8 14.92 -3.96 0.34
C ASP A 8 13.53 -4.08 0.97
N ILE A 9 13.43 -3.76 2.26
CA ILE A 9 12.18 -3.81 3.03
C ILE A 9 11.99 -2.51 3.80
N TRP A 10 10.86 -1.85 3.54
CA TRP A 10 10.47 -0.60 4.20
C TRP A 10 9.08 -0.70 4.83
N ILE A 11 8.86 0.13 5.84
CA ILE A 11 7.54 0.43 6.41
C ILE A 11 7.18 1.88 6.15
N ALA A 12 5.91 2.14 5.86
CA ALA A 12 5.37 3.50 5.85
C ALA A 12 4.22 3.56 6.87
N GLU A 13 4.41 4.38 7.91
CA GLU A 13 3.34 4.65 8.87
C GLU A 13 2.34 5.64 8.28
N GLY A 14 1.06 5.29 8.37
CA GLY A 14 -0.05 6.15 8.00
C GLY A 14 -0.71 6.77 9.22
N GLU A 15 -1.79 7.49 8.98
CA GLU A 15 -2.57 8.11 10.05
C GLU A 15 -3.37 7.08 10.85
N ILE A 16 -3.77 7.48 12.06
CA ILE A 16 -4.76 6.73 12.86
C ILE A 16 -6.14 7.00 12.26
N VAL A 17 -6.78 5.96 11.75
CA VAL A 17 -8.15 6.04 11.24
C VAL A 17 -9.15 5.63 12.30
N ASN A 18 -10.35 6.20 12.26
CA ASN A 18 -11.45 5.74 13.11
C ASN A 18 -12.08 4.48 12.50
N PHE A 19 -11.93 3.36 13.19
CA PHE A 19 -12.57 2.10 12.81
C PHE A 19 -13.60 1.72 13.87
N PHE A 20 -14.89 1.94 13.58
CA PHE A 20 -16.01 1.67 14.49
C PHE A 20 -15.87 2.31 15.88
N GLY A 21 -15.37 3.55 15.95
CA GLY A 21 -15.18 4.28 17.20
C GLY A 21 -13.82 4.04 17.85
N PHE A 22 -12.97 3.17 17.30
CA PHE A 22 -11.65 2.87 17.84
C PHE A 22 -10.52 3.50 16.99
N PRO A 23 -9.49 4.05 17.63
CA PRO A 23 -8.29 4.50 16.94
C PRO A 23 -7.54 3.29 16.38
N TYR A 24 -7.40 3.24 15.06
CA TYR A 24 -6.72 2.16 14.36
C TYR A 24 -5.49 2.70 13.61
N PRO A 25 -4.25 2.41 14.07
CA PRO A 25 -3.05 2.83 13.36
C PRO A 25 -2.92 2.07 12.03
N THR A 26 -2.48 2.77 10.99
CA THR A 26 -2.31 2.18 9.66
C THR A 26 -0.82 2.10 9.31
N ARG A 27 -0.43 1.02 8.62
CA ARG A 27 0.93 0.78 8.15
C ARG A 27 0.90 0.09 6.80
N ALA A 28 1.81 0.51 5.92
CA ALA A 28 2.15 -0.21 4.71
C ALA A 28 3.53 -0.86 4.84
N VAL A 29 3.71 -2.00 4.17
CA VAL A 29 5.02 -2.64 3.99
C VAL A 29 5.34 -2.62 2.51
N LEU A 30 6.56 -2.19 2.17
CA LEU A 30 7.06 -2.13 0.80
C LEU A 30 8.26 -3.05 0.71
N VAL A 31 8.27 -3.92 -0.29
CA VAL A 31 9.39 -4.82 -0.58
C VAL A 31 9.80 -4.62 -2.03
N ARG A 32 11.09 -4.39 -2.29
CA ARG A 32 11.60 -4.35 -3.67
C ARG A 32 11.85 -5.76 -4.16
N LEU A 33 11.40 -6.03 -5.38
CA LEU A 33 11.56 -7.30 -6.08
C LEU A 33 12.81 -7.26 -6.97
N ASP A 34 13.26 -8.41 -7.44
CA ASP A 34 14.45 -8.55 -8.31
C ASP A 34 14.35 -7.74 -9.62
N ASP A 35 13.14 -7.45 -10.09
CA ASP A 35 12.88 -6.62 -11.27
C ASP A 35 12.90 -5.10 -10.99
N GLY A 36 13.22 -4.71 -9.74
CA GLY A 36 13.22 -3.33 -9.24
C GLY A 36 11.83 -2.78 -8.94
N GLY A 37 10.76 -3.54 -9.18
CA GLY A 37 9.40 -3.18 -8.84
C GLY A 37 9.12 -3.33 -7.34
N LEU A 38 8.12 -2.62 -6.84
CA LEU A 38 7.70 -2.75 -5.45
C LEU A 38 6.44 -3.60 -5.31
N TRP A 39 6.50 -4.50 -4.35
CA TRP A 39 5.36 -5.16 -3.74
C TRP A 39 4.93 -4.35 -2.51
N VAL A 40 3.71 -3.82 -2.55
CA VAL A 40 3.17 -2.93 -1.52
C VAL A 40 2.00 -3.62 -0.84
N TRP A 41 2.15 -3.88 0.45
CA TRP A 41 1.13 -4.49 1.29
C TRP A 41 0.48 -3.48 2.20
N SER A 42 -0.85 -3.57 2.32
CA SER A 42 -1.66 -2.69 3.17
C SER A 42 -1.41 -1.19 2.89
N PRO A 43 -1.66 -0.70 1.66
CA PRO A 43 -1.37 0.70 1.33
C PRO A 43 -2.06 1.69 2.28
N VAL A 44 -1.31 2.70 2.72
CA VAL A 44 -1.78 3.83 3.55
C VAL A 44 -2.12 5.04 2.67
N ALA A 45 -2.55 6.17 3.25
CA ALA A 45 -2.77 7.40 2.49
C ALA A 45 -1.52 7.77 1.67
N LEU A 46 -1.69 7.97 0.36
CA LEU A 46 -0.61 8.31 -0.55
C LEU A 46 -0.40 9.83 -0.56
N SER A 47 0.33 10.35 0.43
CA SER A 47 0.76 11.74 0.43
C SER A 47 1.79 12.00 -0.68
N GLU A 48 1.93 13.25 -1.11
CA GLU A 48 2.94 13.62 -2.12
C GLU A 48 4.35 13.35 -1.61
N GLU A 49 4.59 13.55 -0.31
CA GLU A 49 5.87 13.19 0.33
C GLU A 49 6.15 11.70 0.21
N LEU A 50 5.21 10.84 0.64
CA LEU A 50 5.38 9.39 0.55
C LEU A 50 5.58 8.93 -0.91
N ARG A 51 4.86 9.54 -1.85
CA ARG A 51 5.02 9.27 -3.28
C ARG A 51 6.41 9.63 -3.78
N ALA A 52 6.97 10.77 -3.36
CA ALA A 52 8.34 11.15 -3.67
C ALA A 52 9.37 10.18 -3.06
N GLU A 53 9.14 9.70 -1.84
CA GLU A 53 10.02 8.70 -1.21
C GLU A 53 10.01 7.37 -1.97
N ILE A 54 8.82 6.89 -2.34
CA ILE A 54 8.62 5.66 -3.12
C ILE A 54 9.33 5.74 -4.48
N ALA A 55 9.21 6.88 -5.17
CA ALA A 55 9.84 7.07 -6.47
C ALA A 55 11.37 6.89 -6.46
N ARG A 56 12.01 7.04 -5.29
CA ARG A 56 13.46 6.83 -5.12
C ARG A 56 13.85 5.35 -4.99
N ILE A 57 12.93 4.49 -4.54
CA ILE A 57 13.22 3.07 -4.27
C ILE A 57 12.67 2.12 -5.33
N GLY A 58 11.67 2.53 -6.11
CA GLY A 58 11.14 1.76 -7.24
C GLY A 58 9.66 2.04 -7.54
N PRO A 59 9.17 1.65 -8.73
CA PRO A 59 7.75 1.78 -9.07
C PRO A 59 6.92 0.69 -8.39
N PRO A 60 5.78 1.02 -7.74
CA PRO A 60 4.79 0.02 -7.34
C PRO A 60 4.30 -0.83 -8.51
N ARG A 61 4.45 -2.15 -8.39
CA ARG A 61 3.99 -3.15 -9.37
C ARG A 61 2.88 -4.04 -8.83
N HIS A 62 2.87 -4.28 -7.53
CA HIS A 62 1.85 -5.11 -6.88
C HIS A 62 1.28 -4.37 -5.67
N LEU A 63 -0.04 -4.19 -5.64
CA LEU A 63 -0.77 -3.56 -4.55
C LEU A 63 -1.63 -4.63 -3.86
N VAL A 64 -1.34 -4.93 -2.60
CA VAL A 64 -1.93 -6.06 -1.88
C VAL A 64 -2.81 -5.59 -0.74
N SER A 65 -4.10 -5.95 -0.83
CA SER A 65 -5.06 -5.80 0.25
C SER A 65 -5.06 -7.02 1.17
N PRO A 66 -4.66 -6.91 2.44
CA PRO A 66 -4.68 -8.06 3.36
C PRO A 66 -6.10 -8.53 3.71
N ASN A 67 -7.10 -7.66 3.69
CA ASN A 67 -8.48 -8.03 4.02
C ASN A 67 -9.51 -7.05 3.42
N LYS A 68 -10.81 -7.26 3.72
CA LYS A 68 -11.92 -6.46 3.17
C LYS A 68 -11.95 -4.99 3.63
N ILE A 69 -11.24 -4.61 4.68
CA ILE A 69 -11.24 -3.27 5.28
C ILE A 69 -10.18 -2.36 4.64
N HIS A 70 -9.10 -2.92 4.10
CA HIS A 70 -7.93 -2.20 3.59
C HIS A 70 -8.11 -1.59 2.19
N HIS A 71 -9.36 -1.38 1.76
CA HIS A 71 -9.64 -0.80 0.45
C HIS A 71 -9.69 0.73 0.44
N LEU A 72 -9.51 1.36 1.61
CA LEU A 72 -9.61 2.81 1.79
C LEU A 72 -8.67 3.58 0.84
N TYR A 73 -7.42 3.11 0.70
CA TYR A 73 -6.41 3.82 -0.09
C TYR A 73 -6.04 3.12 -1.41
N LEU A 74 -6.48 1.87 -1.63
CA LEU A 74 -6.15 1.12 -2.85
C LEU A 74 -6.61 1.82 -4.14
N LYS A 75 -7.72 2.57 -4.07
CA LYS A 75 -8.22 3.31 -5.24
C LYS A 75 -7.24 4.41 -5.65
N ASP A 76 -6.75 5.17 -4.69
CA ASP A 76 -5.82 6.28 -4.92
C ASP A 76 -4.46 5.78 -5.40
N TRP A 77 -3.97 4.70 -4.79
CA TRP A 77 -2.76 4.03 -5.25
C TRP A 77 -2.91 3.47 -6.67
N LYS A 78 -4.04 2.84 -7.01
CA LYS A 78 -4.28 2.33 -8.37
C LYS A 78 -4.41 3.47 -9.39
N ALA A 79 -4.99 4.61 -9.00
CA ALA A 79 -5.05 5.78 -9.86
C ALA A 79 -3.66 6.39 -10.11
N ALA A 80 -2.81 6.43 -9.08
CA ALA A 80 -1.42 6.92 -9.19
C ALA A 80 -0.50 5.95 -9.94
N TYR A 81 -0.76 4.65 -9.84
CA TYR A 81 0.02 3.57 -10.45
C TYR A 81 -0.89 2.66 -11.28
N PRO A 82 -1.37 3.13 -12.44
CA PRO A 82 -2.37 2.42 -13.25
C PRO A 82 -1.88 1.05 -13.74
N GLU A 83 -0.58 0.86 -13.90
CA GLU A 83 0.02 -0.42 -14.32
C GLU A 83 0.16 -1.43 -13.17
N ALA A 84 -0.01 -1.02 -11.91
CA ALA A 84 0.18 -1.91 -10.77
C ALA A 84 -0.96 -2.93 -10.65
N LEU A 85 -0.63 -4.21 -10.49
CA LEU A 85 -1.60 -5.28 -10.29
C LEU A 85 -2.23 -5.19 -8.90
N LEU A 86 -3.55 -5.39 -8.81
CA LEU A 86 -4.28 -5.42 -7.55
C LEU A 86 -4.47 -6.85 -7.08
N TRP A 87 -4.11 -7.11 -5.83
CA TRP A 87 -4.25 -8.41 -5.17
C TRP A 87 -5.12 -8.24 -3.94
N GLY A 88 -6.00 -9.20 -3.71
CA GLY A 88 -6.82 -9.24 -2.52
C GLY A 88 -7.54 -10.58 -2.42
N PRO A 89 -8.13 -10.90 -1.26
CA PRO A 89 -8.87 -12.14 -1.12
C PRO A 89 -10.05 -12.15 -2.09
N GLN A 90 -10.41 -13.34 -2.61
CA GLN A 90 -11.51 -13.52 -3.57
C GLN A 90 -12.79 -12.80 -3.14
N SER A 91 -13.09 -12.88 -1.84
CA SER A 91 -14.25 -12.21 -1.23
C SER A 91 -14.26 -10.67 -1.30
N THR A 92 -13.14 -10.01 -1.62
CA THR A 92 -13.03 -8.58 -1.94
C THR A 92 -13.24 -8.33 -3.43
N ILE A 93 -12.80 -9.25 -4.28
CA ILE A 93 -13.00 -9.22 -5.74
C ILE A 93 -14.50 -9.34 -6.07
N ASP A 94 -15.19 -10.27 -5.40
CA ASP A 94 -16.62 -10.55 -5.67
C ASP A 94 -17.55 -9.39 -5.28
N LYS A 95 -17.14 -8.50 -4.37
CA LYS A 95 -17.93 -7.32 -3.95
C LYS A 95 -17.83 -6.13 -4.90
N ARG A 96 -16.95 -6.19 -5.90
CA ARG A 96 -16.67 -5.08 -6.84
C ARG A 96 -16.94 -5.46 -8.30
N ARG A 97 -17.66 -6.56 -8.55
CA ARG A 97 -18.31 -6.84 -9.83
C ARG A 97 -19.64 -6.10 -9.93
#